data_AF-A0A817SJY2-F1
#
_entry.id   AF-A0A817SJY2-F1
#
_cell.length_a   1.000
_cell.length_b   1.000
_cell.length_c   1.000
_cell.angle_alpha   90.00
_cell.angle_beta   90.00
_cell.angle_gamma   90.00
#
_symmetry.space_group_name_H-M   'P 1'
#
loop_
_entity.id
_entity.type
_entity.pdbx_description
1 polymer ?
#
loop_
_entity_poly.entity_id
_entity_poly.type
_entity_poly.pdbx_seq_one_letter_code
_entity_poly.pdbx_strand_id
1 'polypeptide(L)'
;MHLIITLMYVVLLCGNDVESTLFKTNFRFFVKSVAHVYHSNWRADFLATKPHVKNRFKLTTAVRHYNSSDFIYPMILTVGSCLVHRNLKVARDRYNSSLIYVDILNMQYDELPPDRARDNRITARIACKHILQGVRRKRLLNQYFIEEVSEIIHIEWMKRNLNHPQKELMVPYDNLSHIEKKKERKLIVKF
;
A
#
# COMPACT_ATOMS: atom_id res chain seq x y z
N MET A 1 -10.95 6.17 -15.23
CA MET A 1 -11.00 7.62 -14.94
C MET A 1 -12.40 8.11 -14.57
N HIS A 2 -13.47 7.76 -15.32
CA HIS A 2 -14.81 8.26 -15.01
C HIS A 2 -15.29 8.00 -13.58
N LEU A 3 -15.05 6.81 -13.03
CA LEU A 3 -15.48 6.47 -11.66
C LEU A 3 -14.84 7.35 -10.56
N ILE A 4 -13.60 7.82 -10.78
CA ILE A 4 -12.86 8.67 -9.83
C ILE A 4 -13.44 10.08 -9.84
N ILE A 5 -13.73 10.60 -11.04
CA ILE A 5 -14.31 11.94 -11.24
C ILE A 5 -15.73 12.00 -10.66
N THR A 6 -16.56 10.98 -10.91
CA THR A 6 -17.94 10.92 -10.38
C THR A 6 -17.95 10.87 -8.85
N LEU A 7 -17.06 10.09 -8.23
CA LEU A 7 -16.99 9.99 -6.78
C LEU A 7 -16.42 11.27 -6.13
N MET A 8 -15.44 11.92 -6.76
CA MET A 8 -14.96 13.24 -6.34
C MET A 8 -16.07 14.29 -6.41
N TYR A 9 -16.93 14.24 -7.43
CA TYR A 9 -18.06 15.15 -7.59
C TYR A 9 -19.09 15.01 -6.45
N VAL A 10 -19.41 13.77 -6.06
CA VAL A 10 -20.30 13.48 -4.93
C VAL A 10 -19.67 13.95 -3.60
N VAL A 11 -18.34 13.86 -3.46
CA VAL A 11 -17.61 14.30 -2.27
C VAL A 11 -17.53 15.83 -2.13
N LEU A 12 -17.56 16.55 -3.26
CA LEU A 12 -17.50 18.02 -3.31
C LEU A 12 -18.87 18.69 -3.11
N LEU A 13 -19.96 18.03 -3.51
CA LEU A 13 -21.32 18.59 -3.44
C LEU A 13 -21.98 18.44 -2.06
N CYS A 14 -21.57 17.48 -1.24
CA CYS A 14 -22.13 17.31 0.10
C CYS A 14 -21.41 18.24 1.09
N GLY A 15 -21.98 19.44 1.24
CA GLY A 15 -21.74 20.33 2.37
C GLY A 15 -22.09 19.67 3.70
N ASN A 16 -21.50 20.21 4.76
CA ASN A 16 -21.51 19.73 6.14
C ASN A 16 -22.89 19.20 6.61
N ASP A 17 -22.86 18.16 7.44
CA ASP A 17 -23.93 17.69 8.35
C ASP A 17 -24.83 16.50 7.98
N VAL A 18 -24.54 15.75 6.90
CA VAL A 18 -25.05 14.35 6.76
C VAL A 18 -23.88 13.36 6.66
N GLU A 19 -22.93 13.50 7.59
CA GLU A 19 -21.76 12.63 7.72
C GLU A 19 -21.97 11.62 8.85
N SER A 20 -22.17 10.33 8.57
CA SER A 20 -21.65 9.35 9.56
C SER A 20 -21.35 7.96 9.05
N THR A 21 -22.02 7.45 7.99
CA THR A 21 -21.83 6.05 7.57
C THR A 21 -21.69 5.88 6.06
N LEU A 22 -22.66 6.32 5.26
CA LEU A 22 -22.64 6.18 3.78
C LEU A 22 -21.41 6.84 3.14
N PHE A 23 -21.04 8.03 3.61
CA PHE A 23 -19.82 8.70 3.18
C PHE A 23 -18.55 7.95 3.62
N LYS A 24 -18.56 7.37 4.84
CA LYS A 24 -17.43 6.58 5.34
C LYS A 24 -17.26 5.29 4.55
N THR A 25 -18.33 4.61 4.14
CA THR A 25 -18.27 3.43 3.28
C THR A 25 -17.77 3.79 1.89
N ASN A 26 -18.35 4.82 1.25
CA ASN A 26 -17.93 5.26 -0.08
C ASN A 26 -16.47 5.71 -0.12
N PHE A 27 -16.03 6.47 0.89
CA PHE A 27 -14.63 6.86 1.03
C PHE A 27 -13.71 5.66 1.28
N ARG A 28 -14.13 4.67 2.08
CA ARG A 28 -13.36 3.42 2.27
C ARG A 28 -13.19 2.65 0.96
N PHE A 29 -14.25 2.52 0.15
CA PHE A 29 -14.17 1.88 -1.16
C PHE A 29 -13.25 2.64 -2.10
N PHE A 30 -13.39 3.96 -2.14
CA PHE A 30 -12.51 4.83 -2.92
C PHE A 30 -11.03 4.64 -2.55
N VAL A 31 -10.71 4.70 -1.25
CA VAL A 31 -9.37 4.46 -0.72
C VAL A 31 -8.86 3.07 -1.11
N LYS A 32 -9.72 2.04 -1.04
CA LYS A 32 -9.34 0.67 -1.46
C LYS A 32 -9.00 0.64 -2.96
N SER A 33 -9.80 1.26 -3.81
CA SER A 33 -9.55 1.34 -5.26
C SER A 33 -8.24 2.08 -5.57
N VAL A 34 -7.99 3.21 -4.90
CA VAL A 34 -6.72 3.95 -5.01
C VAL A 34 -5.54 3.08 -4.57
N ALA A 35 -5.67 2.35 -3.46
CA ALA A 35 -4.62 1.45 -2.99
C ALA A 35 -4.32 0.31 -3.98
N HIS A 36 -5.34 -0.22 -4.65
CA HIS A 36 -5.21 -1.25 -5.68
C HIS A 36 -4.44 -0.71 -6.90
N VAL A 37 -4.81 0.48 -7.38
CA VAL A 37 -4.12 1.15 -8.50
C VAL A 37 -2.68 1.52 -8.13
N TYR A 38 -2.46 2.03 -6.92
CA TYR A 38 -1.13 2.35 -6.40
C TYR A 38 -0.21 1.13 -6.40
N HIS A 39 -0.67 0.01 -5.82
CA HIS A 39 0.09 -1.24 -5.79
C HIS A 39 0.42 -1.74 -7.19
N SER A 40 -0.57 -1.72 -8.10
CA SER A 40 -0.40 -2.19 -9.48
C SER A 40 0.61 -1.34 -10.26
N ASN A 41 0.56 -0.02 -10.10
CA ASN A 41 1.51 0.90 -10.73
C ASN A 41 2.92 0.71 -10.18
N TRP A 42 3.07 0.68 -8.85
CA TRP A 42 4.36 0.44 -8.19
C TRP A 42 4.98 -0.86 -8.68
N ARG A 43 4.19 -1.92 -8.76
CA ARG A 43 4.62 -3.23 -9.27
C ARG A 43 5.11 -3.15 -10.71
N ALA A 44 4.33 -2.53 -11.60
CA ALA A 44 4.70 -2.38 -13.01
C ALA A 44 6.02 -1.59 -13.17
N ASP A 45 6.16 -0.49 -12.44
CA ASP A 45 7.37 0.34 -12.45
C ASP A 45 8.59 -0.38 -11.89
N PHE A 46 8.40 -1.12 -10.80
CA PHE A 46 9.48 -1.88 -10.17
C PHE A 46 9.96 -3.00 -11.09
N LEU A 47 9.05 -3.75 -11.71
CA LEU A 47 9.40 -4.81 -12.66
C LEU A 47 10.04 -4.26 -13.93
N ALA A 48 9.64 -3.08 -14.40
CA ALA A 48 10.26 -2.42 -15.54
C ALA A 48 11.71 -1.99 -15.26
N THR A 49 12.01 -1.57 -14.02
CA THR A 49 13.35 -1.12 -13.63
C THR A 49 14.26 -2.25 -13.14
N LYS A 50 13.69 -3.30 -12.54
CA LYS A 50 14.40 -4.41 -11.92
C LYS A 50 13.70 -5.76 -12.21
N PRO A 51 13.64 -6.20 -13.48
CA PRO A 51 12.85 -7.37 -13.90
C PRO A 51 13.31 -8.69 -13.25
N HIS A 52 14.57 -8.77 -12.83
CA HIS A 52 15.15 -9.98 -12.24
C HIS A 52 15.04 -10.03 -10.71
N VAL A 53 14.62 -8.93 -10.06
CA VAL A 53 14.57 -8.85 -8.60
C VAL A 53 13.30 -9.52 -8.09
N LYS A 54 13.48 -10.58 -7.29
CA LYS A 54 12.41 -11.22 -6.52
C LYS A 54 12.35 -10.55 -5.16
N ASN A 55 11.26 -9.87 -4.82
CA ASN A 55 11.15 -9.18 -3.53
C ASN A 55 10.47 -10.13 -2.54
N ARG A 56 11.30 -11.03 -2.00
CA ARG A 56 10.86 -12.06 -1.06
C ARG A 56 10.73 -11.44 0.32
N PHE A 57 9.49 -11.20 0.75
CA PHE A 57 9.20 -10.75 2.09
C PHE A 57 9.02 -11.94 3.01
N LYS A 58 9.81 -11.98 4.08
CA LYS A 58 9.62 -12.91 5.17
C LYS A 58 8.32 -12.55 5.92
N LEU A 59 7.36 -13.46 5.93
CA LEU A 59 6.12 -13.33 6.69
C LEU A 59 6.32 -13.62 8.18
N THR A 60 7.30 -14.45 8.52
CA THR A 60 7.61 -14.77 9.93
C THR A 60 8.41 -13.64 10.56
N THR A 61 7.91 -13.08 11.66
CA THR A 61 8.66 -12.13 12.51
C THR A 61 9.11 -12.83 13.79
N ALA A 62 10.06 -12.25 14.53
CA ALA A 62 10.51 -12.81 15.81
C ALA A 62 9.39 -12.95 16.86
N VAL A 63 8.24 -12.31 16.63
CA VAL A 63 7.08 -12.28 17.55
C VAL A 63 5.91 -13.11 17.01
N ARG A 64 5.86 -13.41 15.71
CA ARG A 64 4.82 -14.23 15.09
C ARG A 64 5.45 -15.47 14.46
N HIS A 65 5.46 -16.55 15.24
CA HIS A 65 5.63 -17.89 14.72
C HIS A 65 4.32 -18.28 14.05
N TYR A 66 4.37 -18.49 12.74
CA TYR A 66 3.26 -19.10 12.03
C TYR A 66 3.57 -20.59 11.93
N ASN A 67 2.70 -21.44 12.47
CA ASN A 67 2.79 -22.86 12.17
C ASN A 67 2.45 -23.05 10.70
N SER A 68 3.07 -24.02 10.05
CA SER A 68 2.78 -24.35 8.65
C SER A 68 1.27 -24.57 8.44
N SER A 69 0.58 -25.11 9.44
CA SER A 69 -0.89 -25.27 9.50
C SER A 69 -1.66 -23.95 9.36
N ASP A 70 -1.16 -22.84 9.92
CA ASP A 70 -1.90 -21.57 9.99
C ASP A 70 -2.01 -20.88 8.61
N PHE A 71 -1.16 -21.26 7.66
CA PHE A 71 -1.24 -20.82 6.27
C PHE A 71 -1.76 -21.91 5.32
N ILE A 72 -1.36 -23.16 5.56
CA ILE A 72 -1.71 -24.28 4.68
C ILE A 72 -3.21 -24.55 4.75
N TYR A 73 -3.85 -24.54 5.93
CA TYR A 73 -5.27 -24.88 6.03
C TYR A 73 -6.21 -23.81 5.46
N PRO A 74 -6.04 -22.50 5.76
CA PRO A 74 -6.88 -21.48 5.13
C PRO A 74 -6.67 -21.40 3.61
N MET A 75 -5.43 -21.56 3.10
CA MET A 75 -5.17 -21.56 1.65
C MET A 75 -5.74 -22.78 0.94
N ILE A 76 -5.65 -23.98 1.52
CA ILE A 76 -6.24 -25.19 0.94
C ILE A 76 -7.78 -25.07 0.92
N LEU A 77 -8.37 -24.47 1.96
CA LEU A 77 -9.83 -24.35 2.10
C LEU A 77 -10.44 -23.21 1.27
N THR A 78 -9.73 -22.11 1.02
CA THR A 78 -10.30 -20.97 0.27
C THR A 78 -9.95 -20.95 -1.22
N VAL A 79 -8.87 -21.61 -1.66
CA VAL A 79 -8.39 -21.48 -3.06
C VAL A 79 -8.53 -22.80 -3.85
N GLY A 80 -9.00 -23.88 -3.24
CA GLY A 80 -8.92 -25.21 -3.83
C GLY A 80 -7.48 -25.68 -3.89
N SER A 81 -7.27 -26.96 -3.57
CA SER A 81 -5.99 -27.63 -3.31
C SER A 81 -4.93 -27.61 -4.43
N CYS A 82 -5.10 -26.84 -5.50
CA CYS A 82 -4.22 -26.86 -6.68
C CYS A 82 -3.48 -25.53 -6.96
N LEU A 83 -3.83 -24.43 -6.27
CA LEU A 83 -3.20 -23.11 -6.45
C LEU A 83 -2.33 -22.71 -5.25
N VAL A 84 -1.70 -23.69 -4.59
CA VAL A 84 -0.70 -23.39 -3.55
C VAL A 84 0.35 -22.48 -4.18
N HIS A 85 0.30 -21.22 -3.74
CA HIS A 85 0.72 -20.02 -4.45
C HIS A 85 2.10 -20.14 -5.11
N ARG A 86 2.18 -19.85 -6.43
CA ARG A 86 3.45 -19.66 -7.18
C ARG A 86 4.42 -18.67 -6.50
N ASN A 87 3.91 -17.84 -5.59
CA ASN A 87 4.63 -16.78 -4.90
C ASN A 87 5.00 -17.10 -3.44
N LEU A 88 4.56 -18.24 -2.89
CA LEU A 88 4.89 -18.67 -1.52
C LEU A 88 6.13 -19.57 -1.54
N LYS A 89 7.13 -19.26 -0.71
CA LYS A 89 8.29 -20.12 -0.50
C LYS A 89 8.45 -20.42 0.98
N VAL A 90 8.59 -21.70 1.31
CA VAL A 90 8.89 -22.14 2.67
C VAL A 90 10.38 -22.49 2.74
N ALA A 91 11.10 -21.88 3.68
CA ALA A 91 12.42 -22.31 4.11
C ALA A 91 12.35 -22.77 5.56
N ARG A 92 13.37 -23.46 6.06
CA ARG A 92 13.51 -23.76 7.49
C ARG A 92 14.68 -22.97 8.07
N ASP A 93 14.54 -22.51 9.30
CA ASP A 93 15.68 -21.92 10.03
C ASP A 93 16.54 -23.00 10.70
N ARG A 94 17.61 -22.54 11.39
CA ARG A 94 18.54 -23.40 12.13
C ARG A 94 17.92 -24.15 13.32
N TYR A 95 16.69 -23.80 13.71
CA TYR A 95 15.92 -24.41 14.80
C TYR A 95 14.73 -25.23 14.26
N ASN A 96 14.73 -25.53 12.95
CA ASN A 96 13.68 -26.28 12.28
C ASN A 96 12.31 -25.58 12.24
N SER A 97 12.26 -24.26 12.48
CA SER A 97 11.06 -23.45 12.33
C SER A 97 10.83 -23.06 10.87
N SER A 98 9.58 -23.04 10.43
CA SER A 98 9.24 -22.72 9.03
C SER A 98 9.30 -21.22 8.78
N LEU A 99 10.28 -20.76 8.01
CA LEU A 99 10.36 -19.41 7.47
C LEU A 99 9.55 -19.30 6.18
N ILE A 100 8.44 -18.58 6.24
CA ILE A 100 7.58 -18.40 5.08
C ILE A 100 7.93 -17.08 4.41
N TYR A 101 8.20 -17.12 3.12
CA TYR A 101 8.47 -15.98 2.25
C TYR A 101 7.37 -15.84 1.23
N VAL A 102 6.99 -14.59 0.93
CA VAL A 102 6.05 -14.27 -0.13
C VAL A 102 6.66 -13.24 -1.07
N ASP A 103 6.54 -13.50 -2.37
CA ASP A 103 6.93 -12.56 -3.41
C ASP A 103 5.81 -11.55 -3.66
N ILE A 104 5.77 -10.47 -2.88
CA ILE A 104 4.69 -9.47 -2.97
C ILE A 104 4.71 -8.71 -4.30
N LEU A 105 5.84 -8.72 -5.03
CA LEU A 105 5.92 -8.11 -6.35
C LEU A 105 5.11 -8.88 -7.38
N ASN A 106 4.85 -10.17 -7.16
CA ASN A 106 4.06 -10.98 -8.09
C ASN A 106 2.63 -11.20 -7.59
N MET A 107 2.24 -10.53 -6.51
CA MET A 107 0.88 -10.58 -5.98
C MET A 107 0.01 -9.43 -6.49
N GLN A 108 -1.27 -9.74 -6.70
CA GLN A 108 -2.29 -8.70 -6.79
C GLN A 108 -2.55 -8.08 -5.42
N TYR A 109 -3.12 -6.88 -5.41
CA TYR A 109 -3.36 -6.15 -4.16
C TYR A 109 -4.25 -6.92 -3.18
N ASP A 110 -5.30 -7.58 -3.67
CA ASP A 110 -6.22 -8.36 -2.82
C ASP A 110 -5.59 -9.68 -2.30
N GLU A 111 -4.45 -10.08 -2.85
CA GLU A 111 -3.68 -11.25 -2.40
C GLU A 111 -2.60 -10.87 -1.38
N LEU A 112 -2.33 -9.58 -1.17
CA LEU A 112 -1.25 -9.13 -0.30
C LEU A 112 -1.46 -9.59 1.15
N PRO A 113 -0.36 -9.84 1.88
CA PRO A 113 -0.43 -10.04 3.33
C PRO A 113 -1.16 -8.87 4.00
N PRO A 114 -1.96 -9.11 5.05
CA PRO A 114 -2.82 -8.09 5.66
C PRO A 114 -2.08 -6.81 6.06
N ASP A 115 -0.86 -6.95 6.58
CA ASP A 115 -0.01 -5.81 6.98
C ASP A 115 0.42 -4.96 5.79
N ARG A 116 0.76 -5.59 4.65
CA ARG A 116 1.12 -4.90 3.40
C ARG A 116 -0.08 -4.24 2.73
N ALA A 117 -1.21 -4.94 2.68
CA ALA A 117 -2.46 -4.35 2.21
C ALA A 117 -2.90 -3.17 3.11
N ARG A 118 -2.65 -3.25 4.42
CA ARG A 118 -2.91 -2.16 5.36
C ARG A 118 -2.01 -0.96 5.09
N ASP A 119 -0.71 -1.15 4.90
CA ASP A 119 0.22 -0.05 4.59
C ASP A 119 -0.21 0.71 3.33
N ASN A 120 -0.48 0.00 2.24
CA ASN A 120 -0.95 0.60 0.98
C ASN A 120 -2.28 1.36 1.16
N ARG A 121 -3.22 0.84 1.98
CA ARG A 121 -4.48 1.55 2.29
C ARG A 121 -4.26 2.82 3.08
N ILE A 122 -3.38 2.80 4.07
CA ILE A 122 -3.13 3.98 4.90
C ILE A 122 -2.47 5.06 4.06
N THR A 123 -1.46 4.72 3.25
CA THR A 123 -0.83 5.63 2.30
C THR A 123 -1.84 6.23 1.33
N ALA A 124 -2.67 5.39 0.69
CA ALA A 124 -3.76 5.85 -0.18
C ALA A 124 -4.72 6.79 0.56
N ARG A 125 -5.12 6.44 1.78
CA ARG A 125 -6.04 7.24 2.60
C ARG A 125 -5.50 8.64 2.90
N ILE A 126 -4.22 8.74 3.25
CA ILE A 126 -3.56 10.01 3.53
C ILE A 126 -3.57 10.87 2.25
N ALA A 127 -3.13 10.31 1.12
CA ALA A 127 -3.17 11.01 -0.16
C ALA A 127 -4.59 11.51 -0.51
N CYS A 128 -5.58 10.62 -0.45
CA CYS A 128 -6.99 10.97 -0.70
C CYS A 128 -7.43 12.15 0.18
N LYS A 129 -7.14 12.10 1.48
CA LYS A 129 -7.55 13.13 2.44
C LYS A 129 -6.95 14.48 2.11
N HIS A 130 -5.65 14.53 1.81
CA HIS A 130 -4.96 15.78 1.51
C HIS A 130 -5.38 16.36 0.15
N ILE A 131 -5.59 15.51 -0.86
CA ILE A 131 -6.09 15.94 -2.17
C ILE A 131 -7.50 16.53 -2.04
N LEU A 132 -8.41 15.82 -1.37
CA LEU A 132 -9.76 16.33 -1.13
C LEU A 132 -9.77 17.64 -0.34
N GLN A 133 -8.90 17.77 0.67
CA GLN A 133 -8.72 19.03 1.40
C GLN A 133 -8.17 20.15 0.51
N GLY A 134 -7.20 19.83 -0.37
CA GLY A 134 -6.64 20.77 -1.35
C GLY A 134 -7.72 21.30 -2.28
N VAL A 135 -8.55 20.41 -2.85
CA VAL A 135 -9.66 20.78 -3.73
C VAL A 135 -10.72 21.60 -2.99
N ARG A 136 -11.12 21.20 -1.78
CA ARG A 136 -12.08 21.97 -0.95
C ARG A 136 -11.58 23.38 -0.64
N ARG A 137 -10.26 23.54 -0.47
CA ARG A 137 -9.60 24.83 -0.25
C ARG A 137 -9.22 25.56 -1.55
N LYS A 138 -9.60 25.03 -2.72
CA LYS A 138 -9.26 25.57 -4.04
C LYS A 138 -7.74 25.79 -4.23
N ARG A 139 -6.91 24.92 -3.63
CA ARG A 139 -5.46 24.95 -3.82
C ARG A 139 -5.11 24.47 -5.22
N LEU A 140 -4.07 25.09 -5.80
CA LEU A 140 -3.47 24.62 -7.05
C LEU A 140 -2.76 23.27 -6.79
N LEU A 141 -3.18 22.22 -7.51
CA LEU A 141 -2.57 20.88 -7.43
C LEU A 141 -1.31 20.81 -8.32
N ASN A 142 -0.33 21.66 -8.03
CA ASN A 142 0.92 21.79 -8.78
C ASN A 142 2.04 20.93 -8.15
N GLN A 143 3.27 21.03 -8.69
CA GLN A 143 4.42 20.26 -8.18
C GLN A 143 4.69 20.51 -6.70
N TYR A 144 4.52 21.75 -6.21
CA TYR A 144 4.71 22.08 -4.80
C TYR A 144 3.72 21.30 -3.91
N PHE A 145 2.45 21.26 -4.31
CA PHE A 145 1.44 20.46 -3.61
C PHE A 145 1.78 18.97 -3.62
N ILE A 146 2.30 18.45 -4.74
CA ILE A 146 2.72 17.04 -4.85
C ILE A 146 3.86 16.74 -3.87
N GLU A 147 4.88 17.59 -3.76
CA GLU A 147 5.97 17.39 -2.80
C GLU A 147 5.48 17.46 -1.36
N GLU A 148 4.67 18.45 -1.00
CA GLU A 148 4.10 18.61 0.34
C GLU A 148 3.33 17.35 0.77
N VAL A 149 2.45 16.83 -0.09
CA VAL A 149 1.67 15.62 0.25
C VAL A 149 2.56 14.38 0.26
N SER A 150 3.57 14.29 -0.60
CA SER A 150 4.53 13.18 -0.62
C SER A 150 5.35 13.13 0.68
N GLU A 151 5.79 14.29 1.16
CA GLU A 151 6.49 14.43 2.44
C GLU A 151 5.59 13.98 3.61
N ILE A 152 4.34 14.43 3.65
CA ILE A 152 3.39 14.03 4.69
C ILE A 152 3.20 12.51 4.70
N ILE A 153 3.06 11.89 3.51
CA ILE A 153 2.94 10.43 3.40
C ILE A 153 4.18 9.74 3.96
N HIS A 154 5.38 10.25 3.64
CA HIS A 154 6.65 9.70 4.12
C HIS A 154 6.79 9.80 5.65
N ILE A 155 6.52 10.98 6.22
CA ILE A 155 6.51 11.20 7.67
C ILE A 155 5.57 10.22 8.36
N GLU A 156 4.35 10.07 7.83
CA GLU A 156 3.36 9.16 8.36
C GLU A 156 3.77 7.69 8.21
N TRP A 157 4.46 7.33 7.11
CA TRP A 157 5.04 6.00 6.93
C TRP A 157 6.12 5.72 7.98
N MET A 158 7.05 6.65 8.22
CA MET A 158 8.11 6.51 9.23
C MET A 158 7.54 6.27 10.63
N LYS A 159 6.53 7.05 11.04
CA LYS A 159 5.86 6.90 12.35
C LYS A 159 5.32 5.49 12.59
N ARG A 160 4.84 4.82 11.54
CA ARG A 160 4.30 3.45 11.62
C ARG A 160 5.37 2.37 11.50
N ASN A 161 6.52 2.71 10.94
CA ASN A 161 7.55 1.78 10.54
C ASN A 161 8.86 1.95 11.33
N LEU A 162 8.87 2.57 12.51
CA LEU A 162 10.10 2.89 13.27
C LEU A 162 11.15 1.76 13.35
N ASN A 163 10.70 0.49 13.40
CA ASN A 163 11.56 -0.69 13.45
C ASN A 163 11.83 -1.33 12.06
N HIS A 164 11.68 -0.57 10.97
CA HIS A 164 11.86 -1.09 9.62
C HIS A 164 13.33 -1.51 9.40
N PRO A 165 13.58 -2.66 8.76
CA PRO A 165 14.94 -3.13 8.52
C PRO A 165 15.76 -2.19 7.64
N GLN A 166 15.12 -1.45 6.74
CA GLN A 166 15.78 -0.46 5.88
C GLN A 166 15.85 0.90 6.59
N LYS A 167 16.86 1.06 7.46
CA LYS A 167 17.10 2.32 8.19
C LYS A 167 17.45 3.49 7.27
N GLU A 168 17.94 3.23 6.06
CA GLU A 168 18.21 4.24 5.04
C GLU A 168 16.96 5.02 4.60
N LEU A 169 15.77 4.44 4.80
CA LEU A 169 14.49 5.10 4.52
C LEU A 169 13.98 5.91 5.71
N MET A 170 14.64 5.84 6.89
CA MET A 170 14.29 6.59 8.10
C MET A 170 15.00 7.94 8.15
N VAL A 171 14.95 8.66 7.03
CA VAL A 171 15.52 10.00 6.90
C VAL A 171 14.42 10.99 6.51
N PRO A 172 14.59 12.29 6.77
CA PRO A 172 13.68 13.32 6.27
C PRO A 172 13.42 13.17 4.77
N TYR A 173 12.22 13.52 4.32
CA TYR A 173 11.81 13.33 2.91
C TYR A 173 12.83 13.95 1.95
N ASP A 174 13.34 15.15 2.26
CA ASP A 174 14.34 15.83 1.45
C ASP A 174 15.62 15.03 1.19
N ASN A 175 16.00 14.16 2.13
CA ASN A 175 17.20 13.33 2.05
C ASN A 175 16.96 11.98 1.36
N LEU A 176 15.72 11.67 0.94
CA LEU A 176 15.44 10.48 0.17
C LEU A 176 16.02 10.57 -1.24
N SER A 177 16.42 9.41 -1.78
CA SER A 177 16.80 9.30 -3.18
C SER A 177 15.64 9.69 -4.10
N HIS A 178 15.97 10.18 -5.30
CA HIS A 178 14.95 10.50 -6.31
C HIS A 178 14.05 9.31 -6.67
N ILE A 179 14.56 8.08 -6.57
CA ILE A 179 13.82 6.85 -6.84
C ILE A 179 12.74 6.64 -5.78
N GLU A 180 13.09 6.81 -4.50
CA GLU A 180 12.15 6.65 -3.39
C GLU A 180 11.11 7.77 -3.37
N LYS A 181 11.51 9.03 -3.61
CA LYS A 181 10.55 10.14 -3.75
C LYS A 181 9.55 9.92 -4.89
N LYS A 182 10.01 9.37 -6.02
CA LYS A 182 9.16 9.09 -7.19
C LYS A 182 8.00 8.14 -6.85
N LYS A 183 8.18 7.23 -5.91
CA LYS A 183 7.14 6.31 -5.44
C LYS A 183 5.96 7.07 -4.82
N GLU A 184 6.25 8.02 -3.93
CA GLU A 184 5.20 8.80 -3.25
C GLU A 184 4.55 9.82 -4.19
N ARG A 185 5.34 10.51 -5.01
CA ARG A 185 4.83 11.48 -6.01
C ARG A 185 3.83 10.86 -6.97
N LYS A 186 4.10 9.63 -7.45
CA LYS A 186 3.25 8.93 -8.42
C LYS A 186 1.85 8.63 -7.91
N LEU A 187 1.69 8.45 -6.60
CA LEU A 187 0.37 8.28 -6.00
C LEU A 187 -0.51 9.51 -6.23
N ILE A 188 0.08 10.70 -6.15
CA ILE A 188 -0.63 11.97 -6.23
C ILE A 188 -0.82 12.42 -7.68
N VAL A 189 0.17 12.20 -8.56
CA VAL A 189 0.08 12.59 -9.98
C VAL A 189 -1.01 11.81 -10.73
N LYS A 190 -1.28 10.56 -10.33
CA LYS A 190 -2.30 9.71 -10.97
C LYS A 190 -3.69 9.83 -10.36
N PHE A 191 -3.87 10.78 -9.43
CA PHE A 191 -5.16 11.11 -8.84
C PHE A 191 -5.96 12.00 -9.79
#